data_AF-A0A915Q0U8-F1
#
_entry.id   AF-A0A915Q0U8-F1
#
_cell.length_a   1.000
_cell.length_b   1.000
_cell.length_c   1.000
_cell.angle_alpha   90.00
_cell.angle_beta   90.00
_cell.angle_gamma   90.00
#
_symmetry.space_group_name_H-M   'P 1'
#
loop_
_entity.id
_entity.type
_entity.pdbx_description
1 polymer ?
#
loop_
_entity_poly.entity_id
_entity_poly.type
_entity_poly.pdbx_seq_one_letter_code
_entity_poly.pdbx_strand_id
1 'polypeptide(L)'
;MPFWTISLTGGPKRANQAATALGWRIYSFGEFDPQMEESNSDEIFGVHVLNTECYRWYQLLGSSKSSIYLPALLYDKVFKHRLKINQLSGDKNDEKNDYENDSDTDDDINNEERRSALIETPGNRTGHTVVTYEGKIYMWGGFIAQFELCSKLYCFDPEMKTWSVIPCNGETPPGRARHTAVVYNDMMIIYGGREDHFNG
;
A
#
# COMPACT_ATOMS: atom_id res chain seq x y z
N MET A 1 -24.62 16.23 3.10
CA MET A 1 -23.64 16.40 4.19
C MET A 1 -22.47 15.46 3.92
N PRO A 2 -21.22 15.91 4.02
CA PRO A 2 -20.07 15.03 3.88
C PRO A 2 -19.99 14.05 5.07
N PHE A 3 -19.70 12.78 4.80
CA PHE A 3 -19.36 11.80 5.82
C PHE A 3 -17.85 11.82 6.01
N TRP A 4 -17.40 12.43 7.11
CA TRP A 4 -15.97 12.55 7.41
C TRP A 4 -15.33 11.24 7.84
N THR A 5 -16.13 10.29 8.34
CA THR A 5 -15.64 9.01 8.86
C THR A 5 -16.55 7.86 8.45
N ILE A 6 -15.94 6.70 8.17
CA ILE A 6 -16.61 5.43 7.88
C ILE A 6 -15.85 4.31 8.60
N SER A 7 -16.59 3.34 9.15
CA SER A 7 -16.01 2.12 9.70
C SER A 7 -16.13 0.99 8.68
N LEU A 8 -15.00 0.37 8.34
CA LEU A 8 -14.90 -0.75 7.40
C LEU A 8 -14.44 -2.00 8.15
N THR A 9 -15.05 -3.15 7.83
CA THR A 9 -14.67 -4.46 8.38
C THR A 9 -13.98 -5.30 7.32
N GLY A 10 -13.31 -6.38 7.73
CA GLY A 10 -12.63 -7.30 6.82
C GLY A 10 -11.31 -6.80 6.24
N GLY A 11 -10.80 -5.66 6.71
CA GLY A 11 -9.45 -5.21 6.40
C GLY A 11 -8.36 -6.08 7.04
N PRO A 12 -7.11 -5.95 6.57
CA PRO A 12 -5.99 -6.67 7.14
C PRO A 12 -5.91 -6.40 8.64
N LYS A 13 -5.82 -7.46 9.47
CA LYS A 13 -5.56 -7.36 10.91
C LYS A 13 -4.07 -7.05 11.17
N ARG A 14 -3.57 -6.00 10.53
CA ARG A 14 -2.18 -5.55 10.60
C ARG A 14 -2.14 -4.26 11.42
N ALA A 15 -1.17 -4.16 12.32
CA ALA A 15 -0.92 -2.93 13.04
C ALA A 15 0.07 -2.07 12.26
N ASN A 16 -0.31 -0.81 11.99
CA ASN A 16 0.57 0.33 11.68
C ASN A 16 1.47 0.27 10.41
N GLN A 17 1.60 1.32 9.59
CA GLN A 17 0.95 2.63 9.57
C GLN A 17 1.47 3.39 8.34
N ALA A 18 1.05 3.00 7.13
CA ALA A 18 1.11 3.91 6.00
C ALA A 18 0.05 3.53 4.99
N ALA A 19 -0.74 4.50 4.56
CA ALA A 19 -1.70 4.30 3.49
C ALA A 19 -1.70 5.50 2.57
N THR A 20 -1.95 5.26 1.30
CA THR A 20 -2.07 6.32 0.29
C THR A 20 -3.16 5.97 -0.72
N ALA A 21 -3.78 6.99 -1.27
CA ALA A 21 -4.79 6.83 -2.31
C ALA A 21 -4.16 7.05 -3.69
N LEU A 22 -4.48 6.15 -4.61
CA LEU A 22 -4.14 6.26 -6.03
C LEU A 22 -5.35 5.82 -6.86
N GLY A 23 -5.98 6.78 -7.54
CA GLY A 23 -7.25 6.55 -8.23
C GLY A 23 -8.35 6.09 -7.27
N TRP A 24 -9.07 5.02 -7.62
CA TRP A 24 -10.12 4.39 -6.80
C TRP A 24 -9.59 3.37 -5.78
N ARG A 25 -8.28 3.34 -5.54
CA ARG A 25 -7.63 2.36 -4.66
C ARG A 25 -6.95 3.07 -3.50
N ILE A 26 -7.15 2.54 -2.30
CA ILE A 26 -6.34 2.89 -1.14
C ILE A 26 -5.37 1.74 -0.87
N TYR A 27 -4.09 2.02 -0.96
CA TYR A 27 -3.02 1.07 -0.68
C TYR A 27 -2.61 1.19 0.78
N SER A 28 -2.45 0.05 1.44
CA SER A 28 -2.03 -0.04 2.84
C SER A 28 -0.76 -0.88 2.94
N PHE A 29 0.18 -0.35 3.71
CA PHE A 29 1.52 -0.90 3.93
C PHE A 29 1.75 -1.01 5.45
N GLY A 30 2.31 -2.14 5.89
CA GLY A 30 2.56 -2.36 7.31
C GLY A 30 2.59 -3.83 7.69
N GLU A 31 3.69 -4.23 8.29
CA GLU A 31 3.91 -5.56 8.85
C GLU A 31 5.02 -5.41 9.89
N PHE A 32 4.61 -5.14 11.12
CA PHE A 32 5.48 -5.40 12.27
C PHE A 32 4.74 -6.37 13.17
N ASP A 33 5.09 -7.65 13.02
CA ASP A 33 4.80 -8.66 14.01
C ASP A 33 6.04 -8.80 14.92
N PRO A 34 6.01 -8.28 16.16
CA PRO A 34 7.12 -8.42 17.10
C PRO A 34 7.40 -9.89 17.49
N GLN A 35 6.53 -10.84 17.14
CA GLN A 35 6.71 -12.27 17.37
C GLN A 35 7.28 -13.01 16.17
N MET A 36 7.45 -12.37 15.01
CA MET A 36 8.17 -12.98 13.91
C MET A 36 9.67 -13.02 14.25
N GLU A 37 10.09 -14.18 14.76
CA GLU A 37 11.48 -14.62 14.72
C GLU A 37 12.02 -14.38 13.30
N GLU A 38 13.14 -13.66 13.21
CA GLU A 38 13.91 -13.33 11.99
C GLU A 38 13.27 -13.88 10.71
N SER A 39 12.30 -13.12 10.18
CA SER A 39 11.57 -13.52 8.98
C SER A 39 12.56 -13.86 7.87
N ASN A 40 12.39 -15.05 7.29
CA ASN A 40 13.15 -15.52 6.14
C ASN A 40 13.27 -14.37 5.13
N SER A 41 14.50 -14.01 4.72
CA SER A 41 14.79 -12.84 3.86
C SER A 41 14.06 -12.84 2.51
N ASP A 42 13.41 -13.97 2.19
CA ASP A 42 12.66 -14.22 0.97
C ASP A 42 11.19 -13.80 1.05
N GLU A 43 10.72 -13.27 2.20
CA GLU A 43 9.33 -12.82 2.35
C GLU A 43 9.12 -11.45 1.70
N ILE A 44 8.17 -11.41 0.75
CA ILE A 44 7.83 -10.21 0.00
C ILE A 44 7.02 -9.27 0.89
N PHE A 45 7.41 -8.00 0.96
CA PHE A 45 6.63 -6.97 1.64
C PHE A 45 5.17 -6.93 1.16
N GLY A 46 4.24 -7.20 2.08
CA GLY A 46 2.84 -7.32 1.76
C GLY A 46 2.21 -6.00 1.31
N VAL A 47 1.43 -6.04 0.22
CA VAL A 47 0.65 -4.89 -0.27
C VAL A 47 -0.84 -5.23 -0.20
N HIS A 48 -1.60 -4.43 0.54
CA HIS A 48 -3.05 -4.59 0.67
C HIS A 48 -3.76 -3.41 0.04
N VAL A 49 -4.89 -3.68 -0.61
CA VAL A 49 -5.63 -2.66 -1.35
C VAL A 49 -7.09 -2.68 -0.94
N LEU A 50 -7.62 -1.51 -0.63
CA LEU A 50 -9.05 -1.26 -0.53
C LEU A 50 -9.54 -0.71 -1.86
N ASN A 51 -10.40 -1.47 -2.52
CA ASN A 51 -11.20 -0.97 -3.64
C ASN A 51 -12.26 -0.01 -3.07
N THR A 52 -12.18 1.29 -3.37
CA THR A 52 -13.12 2.28 -2.83
C THR A 52 -14.48 2.29 -3.53
N GLU A 53 -14.63 1.53 -4.61
CA GLU A 53 -15.91 1.39 -5.31
C GLU A 53 -16.83 0.37 -4.66
N CYS A 54 -16.24 -0.76 -4.23
CA CYS A 54 -16.97 -1.84 -3.55
C CYS A 54 -16.66 -1.92 -2.04
N TYR A 55 -15.74 -1.10 -1.55
CA TYR A 55 -15.27 -1.07 -0.16
C TYR A 55 -14.77 -2.43 0.34
N ARG A 56 -14.09 -3.17 -0.54
CA ARG A 56 -13.49 -4.48 -0.22
C ARG A 56 -11.99 -4.41 -0.22
N TRP A 57 -11.42 -5.07 0.78
CA TRP A 57 -9.99 -5.30 0.90
C TRP A 57 -9.58 -6.55 0.14
N TYR A 58 -8.41 -6.51 -0.48
CA TYR A 58 -7.73 -7.67 -1.05
C TYR A 58 -6.21 -7.53 -0.88
N GLN A 59 -5.50 -8.65 -0.88
CA GLN A 59 -4.05 -8.67 -0.88
C GLN A 59 -3.56 -8.67 -2.33
N LEU A 60 -2.74 -7.68 -2.70
CA LEU A 60 -2.15 -7.54 -4.02
C LEU A 60 -0.77 -8.24 -4.12
N LEU A 61 0.00 -8.23 -3.03
CA LEU A 61 1.34 -8.83 -2.96
C LEU A 61 1.60 -9.42 -1.56
N GLY A 62 2.40 -10.51 -1.49
CA GLY A 62 2.84 -11.17 -0.25
C GLY A 62 2.56 -12.67 -0.22
N SER A 63 3.15 -13.39 0.73
CA SER A 63 2.95 -14.84 0.90
C SER A 63 1.55 -15.12 1.48
N SER A 64 0.72 -15.89 0.78
CA SER A 64 -0.61 -16.29 1.27
C SER A 64 -0.64 -17.78 1.60
N LYS A 65 -1.00 -18.11 2.84
CA LYS A 65 -1.78 -19.34 3.12
C LYS A 65 -3.25 -19.06 3.41
N SER A 66 -3.72 -17.80 3.35
CA SER A 66 -5.10 -17.47 3.75
C SER A 66 -5.60 -16.11 3.26
N SER A 67 -5.51 -15.80 1.96
CA SER A 67 -6.27 -14.67 1.39
C SER A 67 -7.66 -15.13 0.92
N ILE A 68 -8.62 -15.17 1.86
CA ILE A 68 -10.05 -15.19 1.52
C ILE A 68 -10.74 -14.20 2.46
N TYR A 69 -10.96 -12.97 2.01
CA TYR A 69 -11.79 -12.01 2.72
C TYR A 69 -13.25 -12.20 2.26
N LEU A 70 -14.10 -12.61 3.22
CA LEU A 70 -15.43 -13.23 3.11
C LEU A 70 -16.60 -12.32 2.58
N PRO A 71 -17.82 -12.86 2.32
CA PRO A 71 -18.61 -12.64 1.11
C PRO A 71 -19.54 -11.42 1.11
N ALA A 72 -20.09 -11.16 -0.08
CA ALA A 72 -20.87 -10.02 -0.54
C ALA A 72 -22.10 -9.54 0.29
N LEU A 73 -22.39 -10.09 1.46
CA LEU A 73 -23.65 -9.83 2.21
C LEU A 73 -23.62 -8.63 3.18
N LEU A 74 -22.52 -7.86 3.27
CA LEU A 74 -22.46 -6.60 4.06
C LEU A 74 -22.72 -5.31 3.24
N TYR A 75 -23.12 -5.47 1.98
CA TYR A 75 -23.19 -4.46 0.92
C TYR A 75 -24.28 -3.38 1.10
N ASP A 76 -25.18 -3.56 2.05
CA ASP A 76 -26.51 -2.96 1.94
C ASP A 76 -26.60 -1.46 2.34
N LYS A 77 -25.54 -0.89 2.93
CA LYS A 77 -25.54 0.51 3.41
C LYS A 77 -24.78 1.50 2.53
N VAL A 78 -23.67 1.09 1.92
CA VAL A 78 -22.79 2.00 1.16
C VAL A 78 -23.21 2.05 -0.32
N PHE A 79 -23.62 0.92 -0.90
CA PHE A 79 -24.06 0.86 -2.30
C PHE A 79 -25.36 1.63 -2.56
N LYS A 80 -26.33 1.55 -1.63
CA LYS A 80 -27.60 2.30 -1.71
C LYS A 80 -27.39 3.82 -1.65
N HIS A 81 -26.27 4.29 -1.10
CA HIS A 81 -25.94 5.72 -1.08
C HIS A 81 -25.39 6.19 -2.44
N ARG A 82 -24.50 5.41 -3.07
CA ARG A 82 -23.92 5.73 -4.39
C ARG A 82 -24.98 5.72 -5.50
N LEU A 83 -25.90 4.75 -5.49
CA LEU A 83 -27.06 4.74 -6.39
C LEU A 83 -27.94 5.99 -6.25
N LYS A 84 -28.10 6.51 -5.03
CA LYS A 84 -28.89 7.72 -4.77
C LYS A 84 -28.23 8.98 -5.33
N ILE A 85 -26.89 9.04 -5.29
CA ILE A 85 -26.11 10.15 -5.86
C ILE A 85 -26.22 10.13 -7.40
N ASN A 86 -26.07 8.95 -8.03
CA ASN A 86 -26.15 8.83 -9.50
C ASN A 86 -27.57 9.06 -10.05
N GLN A 87 -28.61 8.66 -9.31
CA GLN A 87 -29.99 8.98 -9.69
C GLN A 87 -30.35 10.47 -9.57
N LEU A 88 -29.66 11.21 -8.69
CA LEU A 88 -29.81 12.66 -8.54
C LEU A 88 -29.00 13.46 -9.58
N SER A 89 -27.94 12.88 -10.16
CA SER A 89 -27.10 13.54 -11.18
C SER A 89 -27.55 13.31 -12.63
N GLY A 90 -28.57 12.47 -12.87
CA GLY A 90 -29.17 12.28 -14.19
C GLY A 90 -28.28 11.59 -15.23
N ASP A 91 -27.15 11.02 -14.82
CA ASP A 91 -26.18 10.42 -15.73
C ASP A 91 -26.60 8.98 -16.05
N LYS A 92 -27.27 8.81 -17.19
CA LYS A 92 -27.64 7.51 -17.76
C LYS A 92 -26.51 7.05 -18.68
N ASN A 93 -25.43 6.53 -18.12
CA ASN A 93 -24.50 5.74 -18.90
C ASN A 93 -24.67 4.26 -18.53
N ASP A 94 -25.01 3.48 -19.55
CA ASP A 94 -25.28 2.06 -19.50
C ASP A 94 -24.07 1.30 -18.92
N GLU A 95 -24.27 0.73 -17.72
CA GLU A 95 -23.30 -0.15 -17.07
C GLU A 95 -23.10 -1.41 -17.93
N LYS A 96 -21.99 -1.48 -18.66
CA LYS A 96 -21.43 -2.77 -19.06
C LYS A 96 -20.88 -3.45 -17.80
N ASN A 97 -21.45 -4.61 -17.49
CA ASN A 97 -21.01 -5.49 -16.42
C ASN A 97 -19.68 -6.13 -16.78
N ASP A 98 -18.56 -5.56 -16.32
CA ASP A 98 -17.23 -6.18 -16.39
C ASP A 98 -16.98 -7.09 -15.17
N TYR A 99 -18.02 -7.76 -14.66
CA TYR A 99 -17.94 -8.58 -13.44
C TYR A 99 -17.59 -10.06 -13.66
N GLU A 100 -17.13 -10.45 -14.85
CA GLU A 100 -16.67 -11.83 -15.08
C GLU A 100 -15.33 -11.86 -15.83
N ASN A 101 -14.36 -12.54 -15.17
CA ASN A 101 -13.02 -12.95 -15.63
C ASN A 101 -11.81 -12.06 -15.27
N ASP A 102 -11.57 -11.84 -13.98
CA ASP A 102 -10.18 -11.78 -13.45
C ASP A 102 -9.75 -13.21 -13.05
N SER A 103 -9.79 -14.14 -14.01
CA SER A 103 -8.89 -15.29 -13.98
C SER A 103 -7.75 -14.93 -14.91
N ASP A 104 -6.82 -14.09 -14.43
CA ASP A 104 -5.52 -13.90 -15.06
C ASP A 104 -4.83 -15.26 -15.07
N THR A 105 -5.00 -16.00 -16.17
CA THR A 105 -4.14 -17.12 -16.51
C THR A 105 -2.74 -16.58 -16.62
N ASP A 106 -1.81 -17.26 -15.95
CA ASP A 106 -0.38 -16.96 -15.92
C ASP A 106 0.18 -16.77 -17.33
N ASP A 107 0.16 -15.53 -17.84
CA ASP A 107 0.92 -15.15 -19.01
C ASP A 107 2.39 -14.97 -18.60
N ASP A 108 3.24 -15.67 -19.36
CA ASP A 108 4.69 -15.82 -19.30
C ASP A 108 5.47 -14.48 -19.24
N ILE A 109 5.32 -13.72 -18.16
CA ILE A 109 6.29 -12.69 -17.78
C ILE A 109 7.51 -13.44 -17.24
N ASN A 110 8.59 -13.37 -18.00
CA ASN A 110 9.89 -14.00 -17.79
C ASN A 110 10.28 -14.06 -16.29
N ASN A 111 10.46 -15.29 -15.79
CA ASN A 111 10.69 -15.63 -14.39
C ASN A 111 11.87 -14.85 -13.74
N GLU A 112 12.84 -14.40 -14.53
CA GLU A 112 14.02 -13.65 -14.06
C GLU A 112 13.73 -12.19 -13.67
N GLU A 113 12.84 -11.50 -14.38
CA GLU A 113 12.48 -10.10 -14.05
C GLU A 113 11.63 -10.05 -12.77
N ARG A 114 10.69 -11.00 -12.62
CA ARG A 114 9.95 -11.21 -11.38
C ARG A 114 10.89 -11.53 -10.22
N ARG A 115 11.88 -12.42 -10.42
CA ARG A 115 12.89 -12.74 -9.39
C ARG A 115 13.75 -11.56 -8.99
N SER A 116 14.16 -10.72 -9.94
CA SER A 116 14.94 -9.52 -9.66
C SER A 116 14.14 -8.50 -8.86
N ALA A 117 12.85 -8.36 -9.14
CA ALA A 117 11.93 -7.52 -8.37
C ALA A 117 11.68 -8.02 -6.92
N LEU A 118 11.99 -9.30 -6.63
CA LEU A 118 11.94 -9.85 -5.27
C LEU A 118 13.20 -9.50 -4.44
N ILE A 119 14.34 -9.25 -5.10
CA ILE A 119 15.62 -8.92 -4.42
C ILE A 119 15.59 -7.50 -3.83
N GLU A 120 14.76 -6.61 -4.38
CA GLU A 120 14.65 -5.20 -3.95
C GLU A 120 13.41 -4.88 -3.10
N THR A 121 12.75 -5.91 -2.57
CA THR A 121 11.55 -5.72 -1.74
C THR A 121 11.89 -5.03 -0.41
N PRO A 122 11.01 -4.15 0.10
CA PRO A 122 11.18 -3.60 1.44
C PRO A 122 11.19 -4.71 2.51
N GLY A 123 12.18 -4.71 3.41
CA GLY A 123 12.05 -5.52 4.64
C GLY A 123 10.87 -5.05 5.52
N ASN A 124 10.37 -5.94 6.38
CA ASN A 124 9.34 -5.64 7.39
C ASN A 124 9.73 -4.41 8.22
N ARG A 125 8.77 -3.50 8.42
CA ARG A 125 9.04 -2.19 9.04
C ARG A 125 7.82 -1.50 9.65
N THR A 126 8.07 -0.62 10.60
CA THR A 126 7.04 0.22 11.25
C THR A 126 7.42 1.69 11.32
N GLY A 127 6.43 2.59 11.32
CA GLY A 127 6.66 4.04 11.36
C GLY A 127 7.30 4.62 10.10
N HIS A 128 7.20 3.90 8.97
CA HIS A 128 7.52 4.41 7.65
C HIS A 128 6.38 5.32 7.14
N THR A 129 6.64 6.09 6.09
CA THR A 129 5.58 6.83 5.38
C THR A 129 5.54 6.43 3.92
N VAL A 130 4.37 6.60 3.29
CA VAL A 130 4.21 6.45 1.86
C VAL A 130 3.55 7.67 1.23
N VAL A 131 3.90 7.98 0.00
CA VAL A 131 3.29 9.03 -0.82
C VAL A 131 3.02 8.52 -2.24
N THR A 132 2.05 9.12 -2.93
CA THR A 132 1.79 8.86 -4.35
C THR A 132 2.36 9.96 -5.22
N TYR A 133 2.99 9.57 -6.32
CA TYR A 133 3.53 10.49 -7.33
C TYR A 133 3.58 9.77 -8.69
N GLU A 134 3.08 10.43 -9.74
CA GLU A 134 3.08 9.93 -11.13
C GLU A 134 2.67 8.45 -11.30
N GLY A 135 1.57 8.06 -10.67
CA GLY A 135 1.04 6.68 -10.80
C GLY A 135 1.74 5.62 -9.95
N LYS A 136 2.79 5.99 -9.21
CA LYS A 136 3.58 5.09 -8.37
C LYS A 136 3.47 5.46 -6.90
N ILE A 137 3.94 4.55 -6.04
CA ILE A 137 3.92 4.73 -4.58
C ILE A 137 5.35 4.70 -4.06
N TYR A 138 5.74 5.72 -3.31
CA TYR A 138 7.08 5.89 -2.77
C TYR A 138 7.05 5.72 -1.26
N MET A 139 8.02 4.99 -0.71
CA MET A 139 8.13 4.68 0.70
C MET A 139 9.47 5.15 1.26
N TRP A 140 9.42 5.82 2.41
CA TRP A 140 10.61 6.25 3.14
C TRP A 140 10.60 5.80 4.59
N GLY A 141 11.79 5.44 5.08
CA GLY A 141 12.06 5.29 6.50
C GLY A 141 11.38 4.09 7.17
N GLY A 142 11.18 4.25 8.47
CA GLY A 142 10.69 3.23 9.38
C GLY A 142 11.80 2.47 10.10
N PHE A 143 11.42 1.86 11.22
CA PHE A 143 12.24 0.89 11.93
C PHE A 143 12.14 -0.46 11.22
N ILE A 144 13.28 -0.99 10.82
CA ILE A 144 13.42 -2.37 10.33
C ILE A 144 13.82 -3.29 11.49
N ALA A 145 14.16 -4.55 11.17
CA ALA A 145 14.71 -5.49 12.15
C ALA A 145 15.92 -4.88 12.90
N GLN A 146 16.16 -5.33 14.14
CA GLN A 146 17.20 -4.80 15.04
C GLN A 146 17.05 -3.30 15.40
N PHE A 147 15.88 -2.70 15.17
CA PHE A 147 15.57 -1.28 15.43
C PHE A 147 16.40 -0.29 14.60
N GLU A 148 16.99 -0.74 13.49
CA GLU A 148 17.70 0.16 12.58
C GLU A 148 16.71 1.07 11.82
N LEU A 149 17.16 2.29 11.50
CA LEU A 149 16.40 3.26 10.72
C LEU A 149 16.76 3.15 9.23
N CYS A 150 15.76 2.91 8.38
CA CYS A 150 15.97 2.80 6.95
C CYS A 150 16.17 4.17 6.29
N SER A 151 17.18 4.32 5.43
CA SER A 151 17.45 5.52 4.63
C SER A 151 17.42 5.24 3.11
N LYS A 152 16.64 4.23 2.69
CA LYS A 152 16.42 3.89 1.28
C LYS A 152 15.03 4.36 0.84
N LEU A 153 14.95 4.92 -0.36
CA LEU A 153 13.69 5.21 -1.04
C LEU A 153 13.25 3.98 -1.83
N TYR A 154 12.10 3.43 -1.49
CA TYR A 154 11.49 2.33 -2.24
C TYR A 154 10.36 2.86 -3.11
N CYS A 155 10.20 2.30 -4.30
CA CYS A 155 9.10 2.57 -5.20
C CYS A 155 8.32 1.28 -5.49
N PHE A 156 7.02 1.30 -5.24
CA PHE A 156 6.08 0.29 -5.68
C PHE A 156 5.37 0.74 -6.95
N ASP A 157 5.45 -0.08 -7.98
CA ASP A 157 4.67 0.06 -9.20
C ASP A 157 3.40 -0.81 -9.11
N PRO A 158 2.20 -0.21 -9.00
CA PRO A 158 0.97 -0.98 -8.88
C PRO A 158 0.52 -1.69 -10.16
N GLU A 159 0.99 -1.24 -11.33
CA GLU A 159 0.69 -1.86 -12.63
C GLU A 159 1.55 -3.11 -12.83
N MET A 160 2.87 -2.98 -12.61
CA MET A 160 3.80 -4.10 -12.71
C MET A 160 3.77 -5.02 -11.47
N LYS A 161 3.19 -4.55 -10.36
CA LYS A 161 3.18 -5.24 -9.06
C LYS A 161 4.60 -5.52 -8.54
N THR A 162 5.53 -4.59 -8.77
CA THR A 162 6.95 -4.73 -8.43
C THR A 162 7.43 -3.66 -7.46
N TRP A 163 8.44 -4.02 -6.67
CA TRP A 163 9.22 -3.08 -5.86
C TRP A 163 10.56 -2.81 -6.54
N SER A 164 11.08 -1.60 -6.32
CA SER A 164 12.43 -1.20 -6.72
C SER A 164 13.02 -0.21 -5.72
N VAL A 165 14.34 -0.15 -5.62
CA VAL A 165 15.05 0.90 -4.88
C VAL A 165 15.38 2.05 -5.80
N ILE A 166 14.98 3.26 -5.40
CA ILE A 166 15.27 4.48 -6.16
C ILE A 166 16.58 5.09 -5.62
N PRO A 167 17.62 5.24 -6.46
CA PRO A 167 18.82 5.96 -6.07
C PRO A 167 18.47 7.40 -5.69
N CYS A 168 18.88 7.82 -4.49
CA CYS A 168 18.79 9.22 -4.09
C CYS A 168 19.98 9.97 -4.71
N ASN A 169 19.70 10.96 -5.56
CA ASN A 169 20.72 11.86 -6.09
C ASN A 169 20.92 13.03 -5.11
N GLY A 170 22.17 13.30 -4.72
CA GLY A 170 22.50 14.40 -3.79
C GLY A 170 22.55 13.95 -2.33
N GLU A 171 22.17 14.84 -1.41
CA GLU A 171 22.17 14.56 0.03
C GLU A 171 20.95 13.71 0.41
N THR A 172 21.19 12.43 0.65
CA THR A 172 20.16 11.49 1.10
C THR A 172 19.70 11.85 2.52
N PRO A 173 18.39 12.03 2.78
CA PRO A 173 17.91 12.27 4.14
C PRO A 173 18.36 11.15 5.10
N PRO A 174 18.64 11.44 6.38
CA PRO A 174 18.93 10.39 7.34
C PRO A 174 17.71 9.49 7.53
N GLY A 175 17.98 8.23 7.86
CA GLY A 175 16.93 7.28 8.21
C GLY A 175 16.12 7.78 9.40
N ARG A 176 14.80 7.64 9.34
CA ARG A 176 13.90 8.12 10.38
C ARG A 176 12.62 7.31 10.47
N ALA A 177 11.98 7.33 11.62
CA ALA A 177 10.71 6.64 11.86
C ALA A 177 9.70 7.55 12.55
N ARG A 178 8.41 7.21 12.44
CA ARG A 178 7.28 7.98 12.99
C ARG A 178 7.26 9.43 12.48
N HIS A 179 7.71 9.62 11.24
CA HIS A 179 7.75 10.91 10.56
C HIS A 179 6.49 11.10 9.71
N THR A 180 6.40 12.26 9.05
CA THR A 180 5.39 12.55 8.02
C THR A 180 6.07 12.84 6.69
N ALA A 181 5.39 12.57 5.58
CA ALA A 181 5.88 12.91 4.26
C ALA A 181 4.74 13.39 3.36
N VAL A 182 5.08 14.30 2.43
CA VAL A 182 4.20 14.83 1.40
C VAL A 182 4.98 14.99 0.10
N VAL A 183 4.27 15.10 -1.03
CA VAL A 183 4.89 15.47 -2.30
C VAL A 183 4.63 16.95 -2.58
N TYR A 184 5.68 17.68 -2.96
CA TYR A 184 5.61 19.08 -3.36
C TYR A 184 6.67 19.38 -4.42
N ASN A 185 6.28 19.96 -5.55
CA ASN A 185 7.16 20.26 -6.69
C ASN A 185 8.10 19.10 -7.04
N ASP A 186 7.53 17.92 -7.28
CA ASP A 186 8.23 16.70 -7.69
C ASP A 186 9.25 16.16 -6.67
N MET A 187 9.15 16.63 -5.42
CA MET A 187 9.98 16.20 -4.31
C MET A 187 9.14 15.58 -3.20
N MET A 188 9.62 14.46 -2.65
CA MET A 188 9.12 13.94 -1.38
C MET A 188 9.73 14.76 -0.24
N ILE A 189 8.91 15.56 0.42
CA ILE A 189 9.29 16.34 1.60
C ILE A 189 9.00 15.51 2.84
N ILE A 190 10.02 15.30 3.66
CA ILE A 190 9.97 14.48 4.87
C ILE A 190 10.15 15.39 6.08
N TYR A 191 9.29 15.27 7.09
CA TYR A 191 9.32 16.14 8.27
C TYR A 191 9.04 15.39 9.58
N GLY A 192 9.80 15.77 10.62
CA GLY A 192 9.66 15.28 11.99
C GLY A 192 10.12 13.83 12.18
N GLY A 193 9.57 13.18 13.21
CA GLY A 193 9.90 11.81 13.58
C GLY A 193 11.15 11.68 14.45
N ARG A 194 11.59 10.43 14.63
CA ARG A 194 12.79 10.06 15.38
C ARG A 194 13.91 9.71 14.42
N GLU A 195 15.06 10.33 14.65
CA GLU A 195 16.36 9.97 14.12
C GLU A 195 17.17 9.36 15.26
N ASP A 196 18.03 8.38 14.98
CA ASP A 196 18.95 7.84 15.98
C ASP A 196 20.24 8.67 15.97
N HIS A 197 20.11 9.94 16.35
CA HIS A 197 21.24 10.72 16.86
C HIS A 197 21.25 10.60 18.39
N PHE A 198 21.80 9.50 18.90
CA PHE A 198 22.37 9.49 20.24
C PHE A 198 23.67 10.33 20.24
N ASN A 199 23.54 11.65 20.14
CA ASN A 199 24.61 12.59 20.47
C ASN A 199 24.11 13.47 21.61
N GLY A 200 24.23 12.94 22.83
CA GLY A 200 24.26 13.73 24.06
C GLY A 200 25.71 14.01 24.45
#